data_AF-A0A7C4NU27-F1
#
_entry.id   AF-A0A7C4NU27-F1
#
_cell.length_a   1.000
_cell.length_b   1.000
_cell.length_c   1.000
_cell.angle_alpha   90.00
_cell.angle_beta   90.00
_cell.angle_gamma   90.00
#
_symmetry.space_group_name_H-M   'P 1'
#
loop_
_entity.id
_entity.type
_entity.pdbx_description
1 polymer ?
#
loop_
_entity_poly.entity_id
_entity_poly.type
_entity_poly.pdbx_seq_one_letter_code
_entity_poly.pdbx_strand_id
1 'polypeptide(L)'
;MLKEYPEEALISVKKPSRYLGKEPFFPYKDWEKTKLKVCLGYPDLYEVGRSHLGINILAGIINEIPEYLCDLVYAVSPDMEAELKKRRIPLLSYNYRKPLKEFDVIGLSYAYELLITGIFQILELSYIPFKAEERKVSDPVILGGGPCCGNPEPIASLFDAIVIGDGEEVVLEILKVIENWKKEKFNREILWENLKNIEGVYVPIFKNSVRRRIYLFKNSIPFLYSIPVIPLSHDRVSLEISRGCTRACRFCSAGFYYRPVREKTPEEIVSFD
;
A
#
# COMPACT_ATOMS: atom_id res chain seq x y z
N MET A 1 6.09 17.26 16.86
CA MET A 1 5.68 15.93 16.32
C MET A 1 6.48 14.86 17.03
N LEU A 2 5.83 13.77 17.44
CA LEU A 2 6.52 12.57 17.89
C LEU A 2 7.40 12.06 16.75
N LYS A 3 8.70 11.92 17.00
CA LYS A 3 9.64 11.32 16.04
C LYS A 3 9.64 9.80 16.12
N GLU A 4 9.17 9.24 17.24
CA GLU A 4 9.17 7.82 17.55
C GLU A 4 8.01 7.47 18.49
N TYR A 5 7.69 6.17 18.60
CA TYR A 5 6.86 5.69 19.70
C TYR A 5 7.61 5.85 21.04
N PRO A 6 6.92 6.27 22.12
CA PRO A 6 7.53 6.39 23.44
C PRO A 6 8.04 5.05 23.95
N GLU A 7 9.18 5.08 24.64
CA GLU A 7 9.81 3.88 25.20
C GLU A 7 8.88 3.14 26.18
N GLU A 8 8.05 3.87 26.93
CA GLU A 8 7.09 3.28 27.86
C GLU A 8 5.97 2.51 27.15
N ALA A 9 5.68 2.82 25.88
CA ALA A 9 4.77 2.04 25.05
C ALA A 9 5.46 0.81 24.45
N LEU A 10 6.77 0.89 24.18
CA LEU A 10 7.53 -0.23 23.63
C LEU A 10 7.83 -1.30 24.70
N ILE A 11 8.20 -0.89 25.92
CA ILE A 11 8.52 -1.84 27.01
C ILE A 11 7.27 -2.62 27.47
N SER A 12 6.07 -2.11 27.22
CA SER A 12 4.81 -2.74 27.63
C SER A 12 4.22 -3.73 26.62
N VAL A 13 4.82 -3.89 25.43
CA VAL A 13 4.29 -4.74 24.35
C VAL A 13 5.21 -5.92 24.02
N LYS A 14 4.64 -6.96 23.42
CA LYS A 14 5.41 -8.11 22.93
C LYS A 14 6.15 -7.77 21.64
N LYS A 15 7.38 -8.27 21.52
CA LYS A 15 8.26 -8.06 20.36
C LYS A 15 8.40 -6.58 19.96
N PRO A 16 8.83 -5.67 20.86
CA PRO A 16 8.89 -4.24 20.56
C PRO A 16 9.80 -3.88 19.38
N SER A 17 10.78 -4.73 19.07
CA SER A 17 11.67 -4.58 17.92
C SER A 17 10.95 -4.41 16.59
N ARG A 18 9.73 -4.95 16.43
CA ARG A 18 8.93 -4.76 15.20
C ARG A 18 8.52 -3.30 14.97
N TYR A 19 8.53 -2.46 16.00
CA TYR A 19 8.05 -1.07 15.95
C TYR A 19 9.17 -0.03 15.85
N LEU A 20 10.44 -0.46 15.78
CA LEU A 20 11.60 0.43 15.73
C LEU A 20 11.60 1.30 14.46
N GLY A 21 11.16 0.75 13.33
CA GLY A 21 11.21 1.45 12.06
C GLY A 21 12.64 1.62 11.55
N LYS A 22 12.82 2.54 10.59
CA LYS A 22 14.13 2.94 10.04
C LYS A 22 14.96 1.77 9.51
N GLU A 23 14.41 1.07 8.54
CA GLU A 23 15.10 -0.02 7.85
C GLU A 23 16.43 0.48 7.25
N PRO A 24 17.54 -0.27 7.42
CA PRO A 24 18.78 0.02 6.71
C PRO A 24 18.57 0.08 5.21
N PHE A 25 19.30 0.98 4.55
CA PHE A 25 19.24 1.23 3.10
C PHE A 25 17.87 1.70 2.57
N PHE A 26 16.95 2.13 3.45
CA PHE A 26 15.71 2.75 3.01
C PHE A 26 16.01 4.07 2.26
N PRO A 27 15.41 4.30 1.07
CA PRO A 27 15.75 5.43 0.19
C PRO A 27 15.08 6.72 0.65
N TYR A 28 15.58 7.32 1.73
CA TYR A 28 15.05 8.57 2.25
C TYR A 28 15.23 9.73 1.26
N LYS A 29 14.13 10.45 1.05
CA LYS A 29 14.05 11.75 0.37
C LYS A 29 13.67 12.86 1.35
N ASP A 30 14.00 14.09 0.98
CA ASP A 30 13.65 15.30 1.74
C ASP A 30 12.13 15.48 1.79
N TRP A 31 11.56 15.35 2.99
CA TRP A 31 10.11 15.42 3.24
C TRP A 31 9.50 16.74 2.76
N GLU A 32 10.20 17.86 2.97
CA GLU A 32 9.68 19.20 2.68
C GLU A 32 9.76 19.51 1.19
N LYS A 33 10.76 18.98 0.48
CA LYS A 33 10.93 19.20 -0.97
C LYS A 33 10.09 18.25 -1.84
N THR A 34 9.57 17.18 -1.27
CA THR A 34 8.83 16.15 -2.02
C THR A 34 7.42 16.63 -2.39
N LYS A 35 7.06 16.50 -3.67
CA LYS A 35 5.76 16.92 -4.21
C LYS A 35 4.60 16.04 -3.76
N LEU A 36 4.83 14.73 -3.64
CA LEU A 36 3.80 13.77 -3.23
C LEU A 36 4.36 12.74 -2.25
N LYS A 37 3.65 12.57 -1.14
CA LYS A 37 4.00 11.70 -0.02
C LYS A 37 3.05 10.51 0.02
N VAL A 38 3.57 9.34 -0.29
CA VAL A 38 2.80 8.10 -0.37
C VAL A 38 3.16 7.18 0.79
N CYS A 39 2.18 6.49 1.35
CA CYS A 39 2.41 5.42 2.32
C CYS A 39 1.69 4.16 1.86
N LEU A 40 2.41 3.08 1.59
CA LEU A 40 1.84 1.79 1.21
C LEU A 40 1.71 0.87 2.42
N GLY A 41 0.51 0.37 2.66
CA GLY A 41 0.19 -0.48 3.79
C GLY A 41 -0.10 -1.92 3.39
N TYR A 42 0.40 -2.85 4.19
CA TYR A 42 -0.13 -4.20 4.27
C TYR A 42 -0.87 -4.34 5.60
N PRO A 43 -2.18 -4.66 5.64
CA PRO A 43 -2.99 -4.68 6.86
C PRO A 43 -2.73 -5.86 7.81
N ASP A 44 -1.47 -6.17 8.05
CA ASP A 44 -1.01 -7.20 9.01
C ASP A 44 0.25 -6.70 9.70
N LEU A 45 0.78 -7.48 10.64
CA LEU A 45 2.00 -7.22 11.37
C LEU A 45 3.19 -7.04 10.42
N TYR A 46 4.17 -6.24 10.86
CA TYR A 46 5.38 -5.92 10.12
C TYR A 46 6.07 -7.14 9.50
N GLU A 47 6.37 -8.17 10.30
CA GLU A 47 7.09 -9.35 9.79
C GLU A 47 6.30 -10.17 8.74
N VAL A 48 4.98 -9.99 8.66
CA VAL A 48 4.12 -10.60 7.64
C VAL A 48 4.06 -9.69 6.42
N GLY A 49 3.66 -8.43 6.62
CA GLY A 49 3.46 -7.47 5.54
C GLY A 49 4.73 -7.11 4.78
N ARG A 50 5.87 -6.99 5.48
CA ARG A 50 7.15 -6.66 4.85
C ARG A 50 7.65 -7.76 3.91
N SER A 51 7.18 -9.01 4.09
CA SER A 51 7.45 -10.15 3.21
C SER A 51 6.60 -10.17 1.94
N HIS A 52 5.62 -9.26 1.81
CA HIS A 52 4.73 -9.22 0.65
C HIS A 52 5.40 -8.53 -0.54
N LEU A 53 5.68 -9.29 -1.60
CA LEU A 53 6.40 -8.82 -2.79
C LEU A 53 5.75 -7.59 -3.44
N GLY A 54 4.42 -7.59 -3.59
CA GLY A 54 3.72 -6.54 -4.34
C GLY A 54 3.88 -5.14 -3.74
N ILE A 55 3.93 -5.00 -2.41
CA ILE A 55 4.09 -3.66 -1.80
C ILE A 55 5.50 -3.15 -2.00
N ASN A 56 6.49 -4.05 -1.97
CA ASN A 56 7.90 -3.71 -2.18
C ASN A 56 8.18 -3.32 -3.62
N ILE A 57 7.55 -3.97 -4.59
CA ILE A 57 7.58 -3.57 -6.00
C ILE A 57 6.99 -2.16 -6.16
N LEU A 58 5.76 -1.94 -5.67
CA LEU A 58 5.11 -0.63 -5.81
C LEU A 58 5.88 0.48 -5.08
N ALA A 59 6.40 0.21 -3.89
CA ALA A 59 7.24 1.16 -3.16
C ALA A 59 8.55 1.46 -3.89
N GLY A 60 9.16 0.46 -4.53
CA GLY A 60 10.33 0.63 -5.40
C GLY A 60 10.02 1.56 -6.58
N ILE A 61 8.97 1.24 -7.35
CA ILE A 61 8.52 2.03 -8.51
C ILE A 61 8.27 3.50 -8.13
N ILE A 62 7.57 3.75 -7.02
CA ILE A 62 7.28 5.13 -6.59
C ILE A 62 8.55 5.85 -6.12
N ASN A 63 9.44 5.15 -5.42
CA ASN A 63 10.70 5.73 -4.93
C ASN A 63 11.73 5.97 -6.04
N GLU A 64 11.57 5.44 -7.25
CA GLU A 64 12.40 5.87 -8.39
C GLU A 64 12.07 7.29 -8.87
N ILE A 65 10.83 7.75 -8.69
CA ILE A 65 10.42 9.09 -9.12
C ILE A 65 11.04 10.11 -8.16
N PRO A 66 11.97 10.99 -8.58
CA PRO A 66 12.72 11.86 -7.67
C PRO A 66 11.82 12.77 -6.83
N GLU A 67 10.65 13.11 -7.36
CA GLU A 67 9.72 14.07 -6.79
C GLU A 67 8.71 13.45 -5.81
N TYR A 68 8.64 12.12 -5.71
CA TYR A 68 7.73 11.37 -4.84
C TYR A 68 8.50 10.60 -3.78
N LEU A 69 7.94 10.48 -2.57
CA LEU A 69 8.45 9.56 -1.56
C LEU A 69 7.38 8.50 -1.27
N CYS A 70 7.83 7.27 -1.03
CA CYS A 70 6.95 6.19 -0.59
C CYS A 70 7.49 5.53 0.67
N ASP A 71 6.75 5.65 1.77
CA ASP A 71 6.98 4.88 3.00
C ASP A 71 6.02 3.69 3.09
N LEU A 72 6.18 2.87 4.12
CA LEU A 72 5.36 1.72 4.41
C LEU A 72 4.56 1.90 5.71
N VAL A 73 3.48 1.16 5.86
CA VAL A 73 2.75 1.04 7.14
C VAL A 73 2.19 -0.37 7.33
N TYR A 74 1.99 -0.75 8.58
CA TYR A 74 1.54 -2.08 8.97
C TYR A 74 0.51 -1.96 10.10
N ALA A 75 -0.34 -2.97 10.22
CA ALA A 75 -1.18 -3.14 11.39
C ALA A 75 -0.29 -3.46 12.62
N VAL A 76 -0.83 -3.19 13.81
CA VAL A 76 -0.13 -3.43 15.08
C VAL A 76 -0.81 -4.58 15.85
N SER A 77 -0.08 -5.22 16.76
CA SER A 77 -0.67 -6.26 17.59
C SER A 77 -1.64 -5.65 18.61
N PRO A 78 -2.58 -6.44 19.15
CA PRO A 78 -3.61 -5.91 20.05
C PRO A 78 -3.07 -5.19 21.31
N ASP A 79 -1.91 -5.61 21.82
CA ASP A 79 -1.23 -4.95 22.94
C ASP A 79 -0.70 -3.56 22.57
N MET A 80 -0.08 -3.42 21.39
CA MET A 80 0.37 -2.13 20.88
C MET A 80 -0.81 -1.22 20.50
N GLU A 81 -1.88 -1.77 19.90
CA GLU A 81 -3.11 -1.03 19.64
C GLU A 81 -3.67 -0.41 20.93
N ALA A 82 -3.74 -1.19 22.02
CA ALA A 82 -4.21 -0.73 23.31
C ALA A 82 -3.35 0.41 23.87
N GLU A 83 -2.02 0.32 23.78
CA GLU A 83 -1.10 1.36 24.24
C GLU A 83 -1.20 2.64 23.40
N LEU A 84 -1.32 2.53 22.07
CA LEU A 84 -1.52 3.69 21.19
C LEU A 84 -2.84 4.41 21.49
N LYS A 85 -3.94 3.65 21.64
CA LYS A 85 -5.25 4.21 22.00
C LYS A 85 -5.24 4.88 23.37
N LYS A 86 -4.69 4.22 24.39
CA LYS A 86 -4.57 4.74 25.77
C LYS A 86 -3.79 6.05 25.81
N ARG A 87 -2.70 6.15 25.04
CA ARG A 87 -1.82 7.33 25.01
C ARG A 87 -2.21 8.36 23.96
N ARG A 88 -3.23 8.08 23.14
CA ARG A 88 -3.68 8.91 22.01
C ARG A 88 -2.57 9.20 21.02
N ILE A 89 -1.73 8.20 20.76
CA ILE A 89 -0.62 8.31 19.82
C ILE A 89 -1.11 7.80 18.45
N PRO A 90 -0.96 8.59 17.37
CA PRO A 90 -1.35 8.14 16.04
C PRO A 90 -0.44 7.00 15.57
N LEU A 91 -0.97 6.16 14.68
CA LEU A 91 -0.15 5.23 13.91
C LEU A 91 0.85 6.01 13.04
N LEU A 92 2.12 5.62 13.13
CA LEU A 92 3.21 6.19 12.37
C LEU A 92 3.59 5.30 11.18
N SER A 93 4.00 5.92 10.09
CA SER A 93 4.67 5.25 8.98
C SER A 93 5.97 4.60 9.46
N TYR A 94 6.42 3.56 8.77
CA TYR A 94 7.45 2.68 9.28
C TYR A 94 8.84 3.34 9.33
N ASN A 95 9.27 4.01 8.25
CA ASN A 95 10.62 4.54 8.14
C ASN A 95 10.71 6.02 8.50
N TYR A 96 9.82 6.85 7.96
CA TYR A 96 9.77 8.28 8.24
C TYR A 96 9.19 8.62 9.61
N ARG A 97 8.47 7.68 10.24
CA ARG A 97 7.86 7.85 11.57
C ARG A 97 6.89 9.03 11.62
N LYS A 98 6.14 9.21 10.53
CA LYS A 98 5.17 10.28 10.36
C LYS A 98 3.75 9.76 10.58
N PRO A 99 2.89 10.48 11.32
CA PRO A 99 1.45 10.19 11.35
C PRO A 99 0.89 10.04 9.94
N LEU A 100 0.07 9.01 9.70
CA LEU A 100 -0.43 8.75 8.34
C LEU A 100 -1.25 9.90 7.75
N LYS A 101 -1.85 10.73 8.60
CA LYS A 101 -2.59 11.94 8.19
C LYS A 101 -1.70 13.01 7.53
N GLU A 102 -0.38 12.94 7.69
CA GLU A 102 0.57 13.84 7.02
C GLU A 102 0.94 13.38 5.60
N PHE A 103 0.49 12.20 5.17
CA PHE A 103 0.69 11.72 3.81
C PHE A 103 -0.41 12.22 2.88
N ASP A 104 -0.09 12.28 1.59
CA ASP A 104 -1.04 12.68 0.55
C ASP A 104 -1.88 11.48 0.09
N VAL A 105 -1.28 10.30 0.08
CA VAL A 105 -1.87 9.05 -0.40
C VAL A 105 -1.52 7.91 0.54
N ILE A 106 -2.51 7.08 0.87
CA ILE A 106 -2.30 5.81 1.55
C ILE A 106 -2.85 4.69 0.66
N GLY A 107 -2.00 3.77 0.23
CA GLY A 107 -2.43 2.60 -0.55
C GLY A 107 -2.42 1.35 0.30
N LEU A 108 -3.56 0.68 0.48
CA LEU A 108 -3.67 -0.54 1.28
C LEU A 108 -3.85 -1.75 0.36
N SER A 109 -2.88 -2.66 0.40
CA SER A 109 -2.91 -3.91 -0.36
C SER A 109 -3.28 -5.06 0.57
N TYR A 110 -4.38 -5.76 0.29
CA TYR A 110 -4.85 -6.88 1.10
C TYR A 110 -5.05 -8.13 0.24
N ALA A 111 -4.37 -9.21 0.64
CA ALA A 111 -4.31 -10.43 -0.13
C ALA A 111 -5.53 -11.35 0.08
N TYR A 112 -6.19 -11.25 1.23
CA TYR A 112 -7.31 -12.09 1.63
C TYR A 112 -8.18 -11.35 2.66
N GLU A 113 -9.41 -11.84 2.85
CA GLU A 113 -10.48 -11.15 3.58
C GLU A 113 -10.19 -10.99 5.07
N LEU A 114 -9.38 -11.87 5.68
CA LEU A 114 -9.03 -11.76 7.11
C LEU A 114 -8.18 -10.52 7.44
N LEU A 115 -7.60 -9.87 6.42
CA LEU A 115 -6.85 -8.62 6.61
C LEU A 115 -7.74 -7.38 6.73
N ILE A 116 -9.05 -7.51 6.50
CA ILE A 116 -9.99 -6.39 6.53
C ILE A 116 -9.97 -5.67 7.89
N THR A 117 -9.88 -6.41 9.00
CA THR A 117 -9.81 -5.80 10.33
C THR A 117 -8.56 -4.94 10.52
N GLY A 118 -7.45 -5.31 9.88
CA GLY A 118 -6.23 -4.51 9.87
C GLY A 118 -6.41 -3.18 9.13
N ILE A 119 -7.26 -3.12 8.09
CA ILE A 119 -7.58 -1.87 7.37
C ILE A 119 -8.29 -0.90 8.31
N PHE A 120 -9.31 -1.40 9.02
CA PHE A 120 -10.02 -0.60 10.02
C PHE A 120 -9.09 -0.11 11.13
N GLN A 121 -8.23 -0.99 11.65
CA GLN A 121 -7.25 -0.63 12.69
C GLN A 121 -6.30 0.48 12.21
N ILE A 122 -5.77 0.36 10.98
CA ILE A 122 -4.87 1.37 10.39
C ILE A 122 -5.57 2.72 10.30
N LEU A 123 -6.80 2.77 9.76
CA LEU A 123 -7.55 4.02 9.60
C LEU A 123 -7.94 4.64 10.96
N GLU A 124 -8.37 3.80 11.91
CA GLU A 124 -8.78 4.24 13.26
C GLU A 124 -7.60 4.86 14.01
N LEU A 125 -6.48 4.15 14.11
CA LEU A 125 -5.28 4.63 14.80
C LEU A 125 -4.65 5.84 14.08
N SER A 126 -4.98 6.07 12.81
CA SER A 126 -4.51 7.22 12.05
C SER A 126 -5.45 8.43 12.13
N TYR A 127 -6.59 8.31 12.80
CA TYR A 127 -7.64 9.33 12.86
C TYR A 127 -8.11 9.78 11.47
N ILE A 128 -8.27 8.82 10.56
CA ILE A 128 -8.79 9.02 9.21
C ILE A 128 -10.22 8.48 9.16
N PRO A 129 -11.20 9.25 8.66
CA PRO A 129 -12.57 8.75 8.50
C PRO A 129 -12.61 7.47 7.67
N PHE A 130 -13.43 6.51 8.11
CA PHE A 130 -13.51 5.21 7.47
C PHE A 130 -14.07 5.30 6.07
N LYS A 131 -15.16 6.03 5.87
CA LYS A 131 -15.77 6.13 4.54
C LYS A 131 -15.12 7.23 3.71
N ALA A 132 -14.98 6.97 2.42
CA ALA A 132 -14.45 7.96 1.46
C ALA A 132 -15.29 9.26 1.43
N GLU A 133 -16.61 9.15 1.54
CA GLU A 133 -17.55 10.28 1.55
C GLU A 133 -17.38 11.23 2.74
N GLU A 134 -16.83 10.73 3.85
CA GLU A 134 -16.65 11.49 5.10
C GLU A 134 -15.29 12.22 5.15
N ARG A 135 -14.40 11.97 4.18
CA ARG A 135 -13.06 12.55 4.15
C ARG A 135 -13.05 13.94 3.54
N LYS A 136 -12.26 14.84 4.13
CA LYS A 136 -12.05 16.20 3.64
C LYS A 136 -10.96 16.22 2.57
N VAL A 137 -10.84 17.34 1.86
CA VAL A 137 -9.73 17.59 0.90
C VAL A 137 -8.35 17.52 1.59
N SER A 138 -8.29 17.82 2.90
CA SER A 138 -7.07 17.75 3.69
C SER A 138 -6.70 16.34 4.16
N ASP A 139 -7.64 15.39 4.15
CA ASP A 139 -7.35 14.00 4.52
C ASP A 139 -6.68 13.27 3.34
N PRO A 140 -5.84 12.25 3.59
CA PRO A 140 -5.21 11.47 2.53
C PRO A 140 -6.22 10.81 1.59
N VAL A 141 -5.80 10.57 0.35
CA VAL A 141 -6.53 9.72 -0.60
C VAL A 141 -6.23 8.27 -0.26
N ILE A 142 -7.27 7.46 -0.03
CA ILE A 142 -7.12 6.05 0.35
C ILE A 142 -7.35 5.17 -0.88
N LEU A 143 -6.30 4.49 -1.31
CA LEU A 143 -6.31 3.56 -2.44
C LEU A 143 -6.36 2.11 -1.96
N GLY A 144 -7.13 1.27 -2.64
CA GLY A 144 -7.20 -0.17 -2.40
C GLY A 144 -6.49 -0.96 -3.50
N GLY A 145 -5.93 -2.12 -3.15
CA GLY A 145 -5.36 -3.04 -4.13
C GLY A 145 -5.12 -4.44 -3.56
N GLY A 146 -4.53 -5.30 -4.38
CA GLY A 146 -4.27 -6.70 -4.03
C GLY A 146 -5.34 -7.66 -4.57
N PRO A 147 -5.10 -8.98 -4.51
CA PRO A 147 -5.96 -9.98 -5.14
C PRO A 147 -7.41 -9.99 -4.65
N CYS A 148 -7.66 -9.64 -3.39
CA CYS A 148 -9.01 -9.62 -2.83
C CYS A 148 -9.88 -8.49 -3.43
N CYS A 149 -9.25 -7.48 -4.06
CA CYS A 149 -9.96 -6.44 -4.83
C CYS A 149 -10.63 -6.96 -6.11
N GLY A 150 -10.51 -8.25 -6.44
CA GLY A 150 -11.38 -8.89 -7.44
C GLY A 150 -12.86 -8.91 -7.04
N ASN A 151 -13.18 -8.74 -5.75
CA ASN A 151 -14.53 -8.54 -5.24
C ASN A 151 -14.54 -7.41 -4.20
N PRO A 152 -14.48 -6.13 -4.64
CA PRO A 152 -14.20 -5.02 -3.75
C PRO A 152 -15.42 -4.54 -2.93
N GLU A 153 -16.64 -4.78 -3.41
CA GLU A 153 -17.89 -4.21 -2.85
C GLU A 153 -18.08 -4.38 -1.33
N PRO A 154 -17.69 -5.51 -0.69
CA PRO A 154 -17.87 -5.67 0.76
C PRO A 154 -17.22 -4.57 1.61
N ILE A 155 -16.12 -3.99 1.14
CA ILE A 155 -15.38 -2.93 1.85
C ILE A 155 -15.10 -1.71 0.97
N ALA A 156 -15.73 -1.62 -0.21
CA ALA A 156 -15.41 -0.62 -1.22
C ALA A 156 -15.59 0.82 -0.70
N SER A 157 -16.59 1.05 0.16
CA SER A 157 -16.86 2.36 0.75
C SER A 157 -15.68 2.95 1.55
N LEU A 158 -14.70 2.14 1.94
CA LEU A 158 -13.48 2.59 2.63
C LEU A 158 -12.51 3.31 1.68
N PHE A 159 -12.60 3.10 0.39
CA PHE A 159 -11.60 3.52 -0.58
C PHE A 159 -12.10 4.64 -1.47
N ASP A 160 -11.22 5.60 -1.77
CA ASP A 160 -11.45 6.61 -2.79
C ASP A 160 -11.38 5.99 -4.20
N ALA A 161 -10.46 5.04 -4.37
CA ALA A 161 -10.33 4.25 -5.58
C ALA A 161 -9.66 2.90 -5.27
N ILE A 162 -9.92 1.90 -6.09
CA ILE A 162 -9.42 0.54 -5.95
C ILE A 162 -8.82 0.10 -7.27
N VAL A 163 -7.59 -0.39 -7.24
CA VAL A 163 -6.94 -0.99 -8.40
C VAL A 163 -7.38 -2.44 -8.54
N ILE A 164 -8.01 -2.75 -9.68
CA ILE A 164 -8.38 -4.11 -10.07
C ILE A 164 -7.36 -4.60 -11.11
N GLY A 165 -6.56 -5.58 -10.70
CA GLY A 165 -5.50 -6.16 -11.51
C GLY A 165 -4.11 -5.80 -11.01
N ASP A 166 -3.19 -5.62 -11.96
CA ASP A 166 -1.79 -5.31 -11.70
C ASP A 166 -1.58 -3.80 -11.46
N GLY A 167 -0.74 -3.48 -10.49
CA GLY A 167 -0.58 -2.12 -9.96
C GLY A 167 0.57 -1.31 -10.54
N GLU A 168 1.51 -1.97 -11.22
CA GLU A 168 2.85 -1.45 -11.51
C GLU A 168 2.84 -0.17 -12.38
N GLU A 169 2.03 -0.14 -13.44
CA GLU A 169 1.89 1.05 -14.29
C GLU A 169 0.82 2.01 -13.75
N VAL A 170 -0.33 1.45 -13.35
CA VAL A 170 -1.52 2.23 -12.99
C VAL A 170 -1.30 3.06 -11.72
N VAL A 171 -0.42 2.63 -10.81
CA VAL A 171 -0.08 3.43 -9.62
C VAL A 171 0.48 4.80 -10.01
N LEU A 172 1.30 4.89 -11.05
CA LEU A 172 1.88 6.15 -11.49
C LEU A 172 0.85 7.07 -12.16
N GLU A 173 -0.06 6.49 -12.95
CA GLU A 173 -1.20 7.20 -13.56
C GLU A 173 -2.09 7.82 -12.47
N ILE A 174 -2.41 7.04 -11.44
CA ILE A 174 -3.21 7.48 -10.28
C ILE A 174 -2.50 8.60 -9.52
N LEU A 175 -1.22 8.41 -9.17
CA LEU A 175 -0.45 9.42 -8.43
C LEU A 175 -0.34 10.73 -9.22
N LYS A 176 -0.28 10.67 -10.55
CA LYS A 176 -0.27 11.88 -11.37
C LYS A 176 -1.58 12.65 -11.32
N VAL A 177 -2.72 11.94 -11.36
CA VAL A 177 -4.04 12.56 -11.17
C VAL A 177 -4.16 13.20 -9.79
N ILE A 178 -3.68 12.51 -8.75
CA ILE A 178 -3.71 13.05 -7.38
C ILE A 178 -2.79 14.28 -7.24
N GLU A 179 -1.60 14.26 -7.83
CA GLU A 179 -0.68 15.41 -7.84
C GLU A 179 -1.36 16.65 -8.44
N ASN A 180 -2.03 16.49 -9.59
CA ASN A 180 -2.73 17.58 -10.25
C ASN A 180 -3.94 18.06 -9.42
N TRP A 181 -4.73 17.13 -8.89
CA TRP A 181 -5.86 17.45 -8.01
C TRP A 181 -5.45 18.28 -6.79
N LYS A 182 -4.32 17.94 -6.15
CA LYS A 182 -3.79 18.68 -5.00
C LYS A 182 -3.32 20.09 -5.37
N LYS A 183 -2.72 20.28 -6.55
CA LYS A 183 -2.26 21.61 -7.02
C LYS A 183 -3.44 22.56 -7.24
N GLU A 184 -4.47 22.07 -7.90
CA GLU A 184 -5.66 22.86 -8.26
C GLU A 184 -6.64 23.03 -7.08
N LYS A 185 -6.43 22.30 -5.97
CA LYS A 185 -7.27 22.32 -4.75
C LYS A 185 -8.76 22.05 -5.03
N PHE A 186 -9.03 21.14 -5.95
CA PHE A 186 -10.40 20.75 -6.30
C PHE A 186 -11.09 19.98 -5.17
N ASN A 187 -12.40 19.86 -5.27
CA ASN A 187 -13.17 18.97 -4.39
C ASN A 187 -12.85 17.49 -4.67
N ARG A 188 -13.24 16.58 -3.77
CA ARG A 188 -13.00 15.14 -3.95
C ARG A 188 -13.79 14.53 -5.11
N GLU A 189 -14.93 15.09 -5.48
CA GLU A 189 -15.74 14.59 -6.60
C GLU A 189 -14.99 14.67 -7.93
N ILE A 190 -14.27 15.78 -8.18
CA ILE A 190 -13.41 15.93 -9.36
C ILE A 190 -12.27 14.90 -9.34
N LEU A 191 -11.71 14.58 -8.17
CA LEU A 191 -10.70 13.52 -8.05
C LEU A 191 -11.29 12.18 -8.50
N TRP A 192 -12.45 11.80 -7.96
CA TRP A 192 -13.11 10.54 -8.28
C TRP A 192 -13.46 10.43 -9.77
N GLU A 193 -13.93 11.52 -10.40
CA GLU A 193 -14.24 11.51 -11.84
C GLU A 193 -12.98 11.29 -12.68
N ASN A 194 -11.87 11.94 -12.31
CA ASN A 194 -10.61 11.75 -13.03
C ASN A 194 -10.04 10.34 -12.82
N LEU A 195 -10.12 9.78 -11.62
CA LEU A 195 -9.63 8.43 -11.31
C LEU A 195 -10.43 7.36 -12.06
N LYS A 196 -11.74 7.53 -12.20
CA LYS A 196 -12.64 6.63 -12.92
C LYS A 196 -12.28 6.46 -14.41
N ASN A 197 -11.60 7.44 -14.99
CA ASN A 197 -11.16 7.39 -16.39
C ASN A 197 -9.88 6.58 -16.61
N ILE A 198 -9.24 6.10 -15.54
CA ILE A 198 -8.02 5.28 -15.61
C ILE A 198 -8.40 3.80 -15.75
N GLU A 199 -7.85 3.11 -16.75
CA GLU A 199 -8.07 1.67 -16.93
C GLU A 199 -7.56 0.89 -15.70
N GLY A 200 -8.39 -0.02 -15.19
CA GLY A 200 -8.09 -0.80 -13.98
C GLY A 200 -8.53 -0.14 -12.67
N VAL A 201 -9.08 1.08 -12.71
CA VAL A 201 -9.46 1.81 -11.50
C VAL A 201 -10.97 1.77 -11.27
N TYR A 202 -11.35 1.17 -10.15
CA TYR A 202 -12.71 1.17 -9.63
C TYR A 202 -12.90 2.29 -8.62
N VAL A 203 -13.91 3.12 -8.81
CA VAL A 203 -14.27 4.24 -7.96
C VAL A 203 -15.62 3.92 -7.29
N PRO A 204 -15.62 3.51 -6.01
CA PRO A 204 -16.79 2.95 -5.33
C PRO A 204 -18.04 3.83 -5.36
N ILE A 205 -17.88 5.15 -5.26
CA ILE A 205 -19.02 6.09 -5.24
C ILE A 205 -19.79 6.12 -6.57
N PHE A 206 -19.11 5.81 -7.68
CA PHE A 206 -19.72 5.78 -9.02
C PHE A 206 -20.07 4.38 -9.49
N LYS A 207 -19.57 3.34 -8.82
CA LYS A 207 -19.74 1.94 -9.23
C LYS A 207 -19.43 1.71 -10.71
N ASN A 208 -18.37 2.35 -11.21
CA ASN A 208 -18.01 2.27 -12.62
C ASN A 208 -17.62 0.85 -13.02
N SER A 209 -17.88 0.49 -14.27
CA SER A 209 -17.36 -0.77 -14.82
C SER A 209 -15.86 -0.65 -15.08
N VAL A 210 -15.12 -1.70 -14.75
CA VAL A 210 -13.66 -1.70 -14.83
C VAL A 210 -13.18 -2.89 -15.64
N ARG A 211 -12.30 -2.61 -16.60
CA ARG A 211 -11.46 -3.63 -17.21
C ARG A 211 -10.23 -3.83 -16.32
N ARG A 212 -10.00 -5.06 -15.88
CA ARG A 212 -8.83 -5.42 -15.06
C ARG A 212 -7.54 -5.05 -15.77
N ARG A 213 -6.63 -4.36 -15.08
CA ARG A 213 -5.30 -4.02 -15.59
C ARG A 213 -4.42 -5.26 -15.65
N ILE A 214 -3.72 -5.43 -16.77
CA ILE A 214 -2.78 -6.52 -17.00
C ILE A 214 -1.42 -5.90 -17.31
N TYR A 215 -0.46 -6.10 -16.42
CA TYR A 215 0.92 -5.68 -16.61
C TYR A 215 1.71 -6.74 -17.39
N LEU A 216 2.27 -6.38 -18.53
CA LEU A 216 3.21 -7.26 -19.21
C LEU A 216 4.60 -6.99 -18.64
N PHE A 217 5.32 -8.04 -18.26
CA PHE A 217 6.69 -7.89 -17.75
C PHE A 217 7.51 -7.05 -18.73
N LYS A 218 8.06 -5.95 -18.23
CA LYS A 218 8.93 -5.05 -18.99
C LYS A 218 10.20 -4.84 -18.17
N ASN A 219 11.32 -5.41 -18.61
CA ASN A 219 12.65 -5.24 -18.00
C ASN A 219 12.68 -5.51 -16.48
N SER A 220 13.76 -5.14 -15.81
CA SER A 220 13.85 -5.15 -14.35
C SER A 220 12.81 -4.19 -13.76
N ILE A 221 12.05 -4.67 -12.77
CA ILE A 221 11.07 -3.86 -12.06
C ILE A 221 11.75 -3.34 -10.79
N PRO A 222 11.71 -2.04 -10.52
CA PRO A 222 12.27 -1.47 -9.32
C PRO A 222 11.70 -2.14 -8.07
N PHE A 223 12.57 -2.42 -7.10
CA PHE A 223 12.22 -3.09 -5.86
C PHE A 223 12.75 -2.31 -4.67
N LEU A 224 11.98 -2.29 -3.57
CA LEU A 224 12.45 -1.69 -2.33
C LEU A 224 13.46 -2.62 -1.61
N TYR A 225 14.75 -2.30 -1.77
CA TYR A 225 15.87 -3.08 -1.22
C TYR A 225 16.22 -2.81 0.26
N SER A 226 15.34 -2.14 1.02
CA SER A 226 15.61 -1.92 2.44
C SER A 226 15.67 -3.22 3.23
N ILE A 227 16.50 -3.27 4.27
CA ILE A 227 16.69 -4.49 5.08
C ILE A 227 15.71 -4.47 6.25
N PRO A 228 14.94 -5.55 6.47
CA PRO A 228 14.07 -5.63 7.63
C PRO A 228 14.83 -5.57 8.96
N VAL A 229 14.27 -4.88 9.96
CA VAL A 229 14.91 -4.75 11.29
C VAL A 229 14.72 -5.97 12.19
N ILE A 230 13.82 -6.88 11.82
CA ILE A 230 13.61 -8.18 12.45
C ILE A 230 13.43 -9.27 11.38
N PRO A 231 13.65 -10.56 11.71
CA PRO A 231 13.35 -11.67 10.80
C PRO A 231 11.89 -11.66 10.35
N LEU A 232 11.68 -11.91 9.06
CA LEU A 232 10.35 -11.96 8.45
C LEU A 232 9.69 -13.34 8.62
N SER A 233 8.37 -13.40 8.48
CA SER A 233 7.62 -14.66 8.48
C SER A 233 8.06 -15.59 7.35
N HIS A 234 8.38 -14.99 6.20
CA HIS A 234 9.10 -15.64 5.11
C HIS A 234 10.42 -14.90 4.90
N ASP A 235 11.44 -15.31 5.66
CA ASP A 235 12.78 -14.73 5.59
C ASP A 235 13.57 -15.28 4.40
N ARG A 236 13.25 -14.75 3.21
CA ARG A 236 13.82 -15.13 1.92
C ARG A 236 13.74 -13.98 0.93
N VAL A 237 14.68 -13.94 0.00
CA VAL A 237 14.55 -13.09 -1.19
C VAL A 237 13.45 -13.69 -2.07
N SER A 238 12.44 -12.88 -2.40
CA SER A 238 11.33 -13.30 -3.25
C SER A 238 11.56 -12.78 -4.66
N LEU A 239 11.58 -13.69 -5.63
CA LEU A 239 11.72 -13.39 -7.05
C LEU A 239 10.49 -13.89 -7.80
N GLU A 240 9.76 -12.99 -8.46
CA GLU A 240 8.63 -13.37 -9.30
C GLU A 240 9.13 -13.82 -10.67
N ILE A 241 9.02 -15.11 -10.94
CA ILE A 241 9.37 -15.74 -12.23
C ILE A 241 8.18 -15.79 -13.21
N SER A 242 6.95 -15.75 -12.69
CA SER A 242 5.73 -15.80 -13.47
C SER A 242 4.55 -15.23 -12.69
N ARG A 243 3.53 -14.78 -13.41
CA ARG A 243 2.25 -14.31 -12.84
C ARG A 243 1.09 -15.03 -13.50
N GLY A 244 0.21 -15.57 -12.67
CA GLY A 244 -0.90 -16.41 -13.11
C GLY A 244 -0.58 -17.91 -13.05
N CYS A 245 -1.61 -18.73 -13.22
CA CYS A 245 -1.50 -20.18 -13.16
C CYS A 245 -2.04 -20.81 -14.45
N THR A 246 -1.31 -21.78 -15.02
CA THR A 246 -1.76 -22.55 -16.20
C THR A 246 -2.95 -23.46 -15.90
N ARG A 247 -3.29 -23.62 -14.61
CA ARG A 247 -4.41 -24.42 -14.16
C ARG A 247 -5.68 -23.57 -14.06
N ALA A 248 -6.83 -24.25 -14.17
CA ALA A 248 -8.16 -23.65 -14.10
C ALA A 248 -8.99 -24.28 -12.97
N CYS A 249 -8.34 -24.53 -11.82
CA CYS A 249 -9.00 -25.17 -10.69
C CYS A 249 -10.23 -24.35 -10.28
N ARG A 250 -11.42 -24.97 -10.32
CA ARG A 250 -12.71 -24.28 -10.07
C ARG A 250 -12.79 -23.60 -8.70
N PHE A 251 -12.01 -24.07 -7.73
CA PHE A 251 -11.95 -23.53 -6.38
C PHE A 251 -10.94 -22.37 -6.20
N CYS A 252 -10.05 -22.14 -7.16
CA CYS A 252 -8.91 -21.24 -6.99
C CYS A 252 -9.17 -19.89 -7.66
N SER A 253 -9.42 -18.85 -6.85
CA SER A 253 -9.60 -17.47 -7.33
C SER A 253 -8.39 -16.97 -8.12
N ALA A 254 -7.18 -17.28 -7.66
CA ALA A 254 -5.93 -16.91 -8.34
C ALA A 254 -5.83 -17.49 -9.76
N GLY A 255 -6.39 -18.67 -10.00
CA GLY A 255 -6.42 -19.31 -11.33
C GLY A 255 -7.23 -18.52 -12.37
N PHE A 256 -8.14 -17.66 -11.94
CA PHE A 256 -8.96 -16.80 -12.81
C PHE A 256 -8.51 -15.33 -12.76
N TYR A 257 -8.26 -14.81 -11.55
CA TYR A 257 -7.92 -13.41 -11.32
C TYR A 257 -6.63 -12.99 -12.04
N TYR A 258 -5.60 -13.84 -12.04
CA TYR A 258 -4.27 -13.48 -12.54
C TYR A 258 -4.03 -13.79 -14.02
N ARG A 259 -5.04 -14.24 -14.77
CA ARG A 259 -4.88 -14.56 -16.21
C ARG A 259 -4.53 -13.31 -17.03
N PRO A 260 -3.96 -13.44 -18.23
CA PRO A 260 -3.31 -14.63 -18.76
C PRO A 260 -2.05 -14.98 -17.95
N VAL A 261 -1.58 -16.23 -18.08
CA VAL A 261 -0.28 -16.63 -17.52
C VAL A 261 0.81 -15.87 -18.26
N ARG A 262 1.74 -15.31 -17.50
CA ARG A 262 2.90 -14.57 -18.00
C ARG A 262 4.12 -15.14 -17.31
N GLU A 263 5.15 -15.42 -18.09
CA GLU A 263 6.41 -16.00 -17.59
C GLU A 263 7.54 -15.09 -18.02
N LYS A 264 8.55 -14.93 -17.16
CA LYS A 264 9.80 -14.27 -17.49
C LYS A 264 10.75 -15.25 -18.16
N THR A 265 11.60 -14.76 -19.05
CA THR A 265 12.67 -15.58 -19.61
C THR A 265 13.79 -15.80 -18.58
N PRO A 266 14.59 -16.87 -18.69
CA PRO A 266 15.75 -17.07 -17.82
C PRO A 266 16.70 -15.87 -17.78
N GLU A 267 16.89 -15.19 -18.91
CA GLU A 267 17.74 -14.00 -19.02
C GLU A 267 17.20 -12.84 -18.17
N GLU A 268 15.89 -12.57 -18.23
CA GLU A 268 15.22 -11.55 -17.40
C GLU A 268 15.28 -11.86 -15.90
N ILE A 269 15.34 -13.15 -15.54
CA ILE A 269 15.44 -13.61 -14.15
C ILE A 269 16.87 -13.44 -13.63
N VAL A 270 17.89 -13.72 -14.46
CA VAL A 270 19.30 -13.62 -14.08
C VAL A 270 19.82 -12.19 -14.12
N SER A 271 19.29 -11.34 -15.01
CA SER A 271 19.66 -9.91 -15.11
C SER A 271 19.06 -9.05 -13.99
N PHE A 272 18.66 -9.64 -12.87
CA PHE A 272 18.11 -8.95 -11.72
C PHE A 272 19.27 -8.31 -10.93
N ASP A 273 19.80 -7.22 -11.49
CA ASP A 273 20.75 -6.30 -10.83
C ASP A 273 20.00 -5.18 -10.08
#